data_AF-A0A7R9PFR0-F1
#
_entry.id   AF-A0A7R9PFR0-F1
#
_cell.length_a   1.000
_cell.length_b   1.000
_cell.length_c   1.000
_cell.angle_alpha   90.00
_cell.angle_beta   90.00
_cell.angle_gamma   90.00
#
_symmetry.space_group_name_H-M   'P 1'
#
loop_
_entity.id
_entity.type
_entity.pdbx_description
1 polymer ?
#
loop_
_entity_poly.entity_id
_entity_poly.type
_entity_poly.pdbx_seq_one_letter_code
_entity_poly.pdbx_strand_id
1 'polypeptide(L)'
;MWLEPSFASHAEKYIERAIVAMFKENENLQNYFPSIKHVSVSKLKKDDTFMNALQTIKYLCSKIFSNLENDDIVADTIFGVANMMHDQHIPIEEFFA
;
A
#
# COMPACT_ATOMS: atom_id res chain seq x y z
N MET A 1 -24.89 16.21 -1.57
CA MET A 1 -23.77 16.32 -0.61
C MET A 1 -22.52 15.99 -1.41
N TRP A 2 -21.70 16.99 -1.75
CA TRP A 2 -20.51 16.78 -2.58
C TRP A 2 -19.38 16.36 -1.64
N LEU A 3 -18.90 15.12 -1.75
CA LEU A 3 -17.69 14.69 -1.08
C LEU A 3 -16.54 15.57 -1.61
N GLU A 4 -15.90 16.32 -0.73
CA GLU A 4 -14.79 17.16 -1.13
C GLU A 4 -13.70 16.30 -1.79
N PRO A 5 -13.12 16.74 -2.93
CA PRO A 5 -11.95 16.13 -3.55
C PRO A 5 -10.69 16.07 -2.65
N SER A 6 -10.81 16.43 -1.37
CA SER A 6 -9.71 16.61 -0.43
C SER A 6 -9.33 15.33 0.33
N PHE A 7 -10.25 14.41 0.63
CA PHE A 7 -9.91 13.26 1.49
C PHE A 7 -8.99 12.24 0.81
N ALA A 8 -9.36 11.75 -0.38
CA ALA A 8 -8.56 10.77 -1.11
C ALA A 8 -7.16 11.34 -1.47
N SER A 9 -7.11 12.59 -1.94
CA SER A 9 -5.87 13.31 -2.24
C SER A 9 -4.97 13.51 -1.01
N HIS A 10 -5.54 13.76 0.17
CA HIS A 10 -4.77 13.83 1.42
C HIS A 10 -4.31 12.43 1.87
N ALA A 11 -5.16 11.41 1.76
CA ALA A 11 -4.84 10.04 2.13
C ALA A 11 -3.63 9.49 1.33
N GLU A 12 -3.53 9.80 0.04
CA GLU A 12 -2.39 9.39 -0.81
C GLU A 12 -1.02 9.83 -0.26
N LYS A 13 -0.93 11.04 0.29
CA LYS A 13 0.32 11.55 0.89
C LYS A 13 0.68 10.81 2.18
N TYR A 14 -0.31 10.37 2.96
CA TYR A 14 -0.08 9.60 4.17
C TYR A 14 0.29 8.15 3.87
N ILE A 15 -0.29 7.55 2.83
CA ILE A 15 0.03 6.18 2.37
C ILE A 15 1.51 6.07 2.03
N GLU A 16 2.05 6.98 1.22
CA GLU A 16 3.48 6.98 0.89
C GLU A 16 4.37 7.06 2.14
N ARG A 17 4.03 7.96 3.07
CA ARG A 17 4.80 8.12 4.32
C ARG A 17 4.73 6.86 5.19
N ALA A 18 3.56 6.24 5.28
CA ALA A 18 3.36 5.00 6.05
C ALA A 18 4.19 3.85 5.48
N ILE A 19 4.14 3.62 4.16
CA ILE A 19 4.91 2.54 3.51
C ILE A 19 6.42 2.74 3.69
N VAL A 20 6.92 3.97 3.53
CA VAL A 20 8.35 4.25 3.76
C VAL A 20 8.73 4.11 5.23
N ALA A 21 7.87 4.52 6.17
CA ALA A 21 8.13 4.37 7.60
C ALA A 21 8.18 2.88 8.00
N MET A 22 7.25 2.07 7.48
CA MET A 22 7.20 0.63 7.70
C MET A 22 8.51 -0.06 7.29
N PHE A 23 9.05 0.25 6.11
CA PHE A 23 10.36 -0.29 5.70
C PHE A 23 11.55 0.23 6.53
N LYS A 24 11.44 1.40 7.17
CA LYS A 24 12.48 1.90 8.09
C LYS A 24 12.42 1.23 9.46
N GLU A 25 11.21 0.92 9.93
CA GLU A 25 11.00 0.27 11.22
C GLU A 25 11.35 -1.22 11.15
N ASN A 26 11.03 -1.86 10.02
CA ASN A 26 11.37 -3.25 9.77
C ASN A 26 11.93 -3.43 8.35
N GLU A 27 13.25 -3.34 8.21
CA GLU A 27 13.94 -3.53 6.92
C GLU A 27 13.73 -4.93 6.34
N ASN A 28 13.46 -5.95 7.18
CA ASN A 28 13.22 -7.32 6.71
C ASN A 28 11.97 -7.42 5.83
N LEU A 29 11.02 -6.49 5.95
CA LEU A 29 9.83 -6.45 5.10
C LEU A 29 10.19 -6.28 3.62
N GLN A 30 11.32 -5.66 3.29
CA GLN A 30 11.77 -5.56 1.89
C GLN A 30 12.10 -6.92 1.27
N ASN A 31 12.35 -7.97 2.07
CA ASN A 31 12.63 -9.32 1.57
C ASN A 31 11.43 -9.92 0.81
N TYR A 32 10.22 -9.51 1.17
CA TYR A 32 8.97 -9.90 0.49
C TYR A 32 8.77 -9.19 -0.85
N PHE A 33 9.61 -8.20 -1.18
CA PHE A 33 9.53 -7.43 -2.41
C PHE A 33 10.85 -7.52 -3.19
N PRO A 34 11.11 -8.64 -3.90
CA PRO A 34 12.40 -8.89 -4.56
C PRO A 34 12.83 -7.82 -5.57
N SER A 35 11.86 -7.13 -6.15
CA SER A 35 12.08 -6.04 -7.10
C SER A 35 12.68 -4.78 -6.48
N ILE A 36 12.51 -4.57 -5.17
CA ILE A 36 13.01 -3.38 -4.46
C ILE A 36 13.96 -3.72 -3.29
N LYS A 37 14.16 -5.01 -2.96
CA LYS A 37 15.02 -5.45 -1.84
C LYS A 37 16.47 -4.95 -1.89
N HIS A 38 16.95 -4.58 -3.08
CA HIS A 38 18.31 -4.09 -3.30
C HIS A 38 18.40 -2.55 -3.19
N VAL A 39 17.26 -1.87 -3.06
CA VAL A 39 17.17 -0.42 -2.95
C VAL A 39 17.15 -0.05 -1.47
N SER A 40 18.19 0.66 -1.02
CA SER A 40 18.23 1.21 0.34
C SER A 40 16.97 2.03 0.63
N VAL A 41 16.40 1.91 1.83
CA VAL A 41 15.15 2.58 2.22
C VAL A 41 15.16 4.09 1.97
N SER A 42 16.31 4.75 2.15
CA SER A 42 16.51 6.19 1.88
C SER A 42 16.39 6.58 0.40
N LYS A 43 16.49 5.62 -0.52
CA LYS A 43 16.43 5.80 -1.98
C LYS A 43 15.16 5.26 -2.62
N LEU A 44 14.27 4.58 -1.88
CA LEU A 44 13.02 4.02 -2.43
C LEU A 44 12.20 5.04 -3.21
N LYS A 45 12.13 6.29 -2.75
CA LYS A 45 11.38 7.36 -3.44
C LYS A 45 11.92 7.77 -4.81
N LYS A 46 13.12 7.30 -5.16
CA LYS A 46 13.77 7.55 -6.45
C LYS A 46 13.76 6.31 -7.34
N ASP A 47 13.20 5.20 -6.86
CA ASP A 47 13.13 3.95 -7.58
C ASP A 47 11.78 3.85 -8.32
N ASP A 48 11.83 3.71 -9.64
CA ASP A 48 10.62 3.69 -10.48
C ASP A 48 9.75 2.46 -10.18
N THR A 49 10.37 1.33 -9.81
CA THR A 49 9.63 0.11 -9.48
C THR A 49 8.83 0.28 -8.20
N PHE A 50 9.45 0.87 -7.17
CA PHE A 50 8.77 1.25 -5.94
C PHE A 50 7.66 2.26 -6.20
N MET A 51 7.92 3.30 -7.00
CA MET A 51 6.93 4.34 -7.29
C MET A 51 5.72 3.77 -8.04
N ASN A 52 5.91 2.83 -8.96
CA ASN A 52 4.82 2.14 -9.64
C ASN A 52 4.00 1.27 -8.67
N ALA A 53 4.66 0.48 -7.82
CA ALA A 53 3.98 -0.32 -6.80
C ALA A 53 3.19 0.57 -5.81
N LEU A 54 3.77 1.70 -5.42
CA LEU A 54 3.13 2.68 -4.55
C LEU A 54 1.87 3.28 -5.21
N GLN A 55 1.86 3.50 -6.52
CA GLN A 55 0.65 3.97 -7.21
C GLN A 55 -0.47 2.93 -7.17
N THR A 56 -0.15 1.64 -7.29
CA THR A 56 -1.15 0.56 -7.11
C THR A 56 -1.73 0.58 -5.70
N ILE A 57 -0.90 0.74 -4.67
CA ILE A 57 -1.37 0.84 -3.27
C ILE A 57 -2.27 2.06 -3.10
N LYS A 58 -1.84 3.23 -3.61
CA LYS A 58 -2.64 4.47 -3.58
C LYS A 58 -4.00 4.27 -4.24
N TYR A 59 -4.04 3.64 -5.42
CA TYR A 59 -5.29 3.33 -6.12
C TYR A 59 -6.23 2.44 -5.29
N LEU A 60 -5.70 1.37 -4.70
CA LEU A 60 -6.49 0.43 -3.88
C LEU A 60 -7.05 1.12 -2.63
N CYS A 61 -6.24 1.90 -1.93
CA CYS A 61 -6.71 2.68 -0.79
C CYS A 61 -7.75 3.72 -1.20
N SER A 62 -7.53 4.45 -2.30
CA SER A 62 -8.51 5.42 -2.83
C SER A 62 -9.83 4.74 -3.21
N LYS A 63 -9.78 3.53 -3.77
CA LYS A 63 -10.97 2.71 -4.05
C LYS A 63 -11.71 2.37 -2.76
N ILE A 64 -11.02 1.95 -1.70
CA ILE A 64 -11.63 1.68 -0.38
C ILE A 64 -12.27 2.97 0.18
N PHE A 65 -11.50 4.05 0.29
CA PHE A 65 -11.97 5.30 0.90
C PHE A 65 -13.12 5.96 0.14
N SER A 66 -13.19 5.80 -1.17
CA SER A 66 -14.26 6.36 -1.98
C SER A 66 -15.53 5.51 -1.98
N ASN A 67 -15.47 4.29 -1.43
CA ASN A 67 -16.59 3.34 -1.43
C ASN A 67 -16.89 2.81 -0.02
N LEU A 68 -16.53 3.55 1.04
CA LEU A 68 -16.73 3.11 2.44
C LEU A 68 -18.20 2.79 2.79
N GLU A 69 -19.16 3.32 2.04
CA GLU A 69 -20.60 3.03 2.21
C GLU A 69 -21.08 1.84 1.36
N ASN A 70 -20.20 1.24 0.55
CA ASN A 70 -20.49 0.09 -0.30
C ASN A 70 -19.63 -1.10 0.15
N ASP A 71 -20.21 -1.90 1.04
CA ASP A 71 -19.56 -3.05 1.67
C ASP A 71 -19.03 -4.05 0.63
N ASP A 72 -19.75 -4.29 -0.46
CA ASP A 72 -19.35 -5.24 -1.50
C ASP A 72 -18.05 -4.79 -2.19
N ILE A 73 -17.95 -3.51 -2.58
CA ILE A 73 -16.75 -2.97 -3.24
C ILE A 73 -15.55 -3.01 -2.28
N VAL A 74 -15.76 -2.70 -1.01
CA VAL A 74 -14.71 -2.73 0.01
C VAL A 74 -14.25 -4.17 0.24
N ALA A 75 -15.18 -5.10 0.45
CA ALA A 75 -14.89 -6.51 0.67
C ALA A 75 -14.14 -7.12 -0.52
N ASP A 76 -14.61 -6.91 -1.75
CA ASP A 76 -13.95 -7.40 -2.97
C ASP A 76 -12.53 -6.84 -3.11
N THR A 77 -12.34 -5.55 -2.79
CA THR A 77 -11.03 -4.91 -2.88
C THR A 77 -10.06 -5.48 -1.84
N ILE A 78 -10.50 -5.65 -0.59
CA ILE A 78 -9.70 -6.27 0.47
C ILE A 78 -9.39 -7.73 0.15
N PHE A 79 -10.38 -8.49 -0.33
CA PHE A 79 -10.21 -9.89 -0.72
C PHE A 79 -9.20 -10.04 -1.86
N GLY A 80 -9.24 -9.16 -2.86
CA GLY A 80 -8.25 -9.11 -3.92
C GLY A 80 -6.83 -8.89 -3.39
N VAL A 81 -6.64 -7.96 -2.45
CA VAL A 81 -5.33 -7.72 -1.81
C VAL A 81 -4.87 -8.94 -1.02
N ALA A 82 -5.76 -9.56 -0.24
CA ALA A 82 -5.44 -10.75 0.54
C ALA A 82 -4.98 -11.91 -0.34
N ASN A 83 -5.65 -12.16 -1.47
CA ASN A 83 -5.23 -13.18 -2.44
C ASN A 83 -3.85 -12.87 -3.05
N MET A 84 -3.59 -11.60 -3.40
CA MET A 84 -2.27 -11.20 -3.91
C MET A 84 -1.15 -11.47 -2.90
N MET A 85 -1.40 -11.18 -1.61
CA MET A 85 -0.43 -11.45 -0.54
C MET A 85 -0.23 -12.95 -0.32
N HIS A 86 -1.32 -13.72 -0.32
CA HIS A 86 -1.29 -15.18 -0.20
C HIS A 86 -0.47 -15.81 -1.33
N ASP A 87 -0.73 -15.44 -2.59
CA ASP A 87 -0.02 -15.98 -3.75
C ASP A 87 1.48 -15.64 -3.73
N GLN A 88 1.84 -14.49 -3.16
CA GLN A 88 3.22 -14.05 -2.98
C GLN A 88 3.86 -14.58 -1.68
N HIS A 89 3.15 -15.39 -0.90
CA HIS A 89 3.61 -15.95 0.38
C HIS A 89 4.07 -14.87 1.36
N ILE A 90 3.37 -13.73 1.38
CA ILE A 90 3.66 -12.59 2.26
C ILE A 90 2.86 -12.78 3.57
N PRO A 91 3.52 -13.00 4.73
CA PRO A 91 2.84 -13.15 6.01
C PRO A 91 2.30 -11.81 6.49
N ILE A 92 0.98 -11.71 6.67
CA ILE A 92 0.33 -10.44 7.02
C ILE A 92 0.68 -10.00 8.45
N GLU A 93 0.95 -10.96 9.33
CA GLU A 93 1.27 -10.76 10.74
C GLU A 93 2.58 -9.97 10.93
N GLU A 94 3.52 -10.06 9.98
CA GLU A 94 4.79 -9.34 10.06
C GLU A 94 4.66 -7.83 9.81
N PHE A 95 3.52 -7.38 9.28
CA PHE A 95 3.23 -5.97 9.02
C PHE A 95 2.63 -5.26 10.25
N PHE A 96 2.26 -6.01 11.29
CA PHE A 96 1.58 -5.49 12.50
C PHE A 96 2.28 -5.87 13.82
N ALA A 97 3.45 -6.52 13.76
CA ALA A 97 4.27 -6.93 14.89
C ALA A 97 5.26 -5.84 15.33
#